data_AF-A0AAN7T568-F1
#
_entry.id   AF-A0AAN7T568-F1
#
_cell.length_a   1.000
_cell.length_b   1.000
_cell.length_c   1.000
_cell.angle_alpha   90.00
_cell.angle_beta   90.00
_cell.angle_gamma   90.00
#
_symmetry.space_group_name_H-M   'P 1'
#
loop_
_entity.id
_entity.type
_entity.pdbx_description
1 polymer ?
#
loop_
_entity_poly.entity_id
_entity_poly.type
_entity_poly.pdbx_seq_one_letter_code
_entity_poly.pdbx_strand_id
1 'polypeptide(L)'
;MLLQLALASMALAAPTMHVEKANAWQYGTGGGIVGFVVLILDLIVIIEVLQSTRPVSHKVGWSLLIFLFPIIGIILYWLFSNREQHKAAGGYEAIP
;
A
#
# COMPACT_ATOMS: atom_id res chain seq x y z
N MET A 1 -13.72 45.42 25.64
CA MET A 1 -13.66 46.05 24.30
C MET A 1 -12.28 45.92 23.66
N LEU A 2 -11.20 46.57 24.16
CA LEU A 2 -9.86 46.46 23.55
C LEU A 2 -9.30 45.03 23.52
N LEU A 3 -9.48 44.28 24.62
CA LEU A 3 -9.05 42.88 24.72
C LEU A 3 -9.81 41.97 23.74
N GLN A 4 -11.11 42.21 23.55
CA GLN A 4 -11.93 41.42 22.62
C GLN A 4 -11.50 41.66 21.16
N LEU A 5 -11.10 42.88 20.82
CA LEU A 5 -10.58 43.23 19.50
C LEU A 5 -9.21 42.56 19.25
N ALA A 6 -8.35 42.47 20.29
CA ALA A 6 -7.06 41.81 20.21
C ALA A 6 -7.17 40.29 20.06
N LEU A 7 -8.13 39.65 20.75
CA LEU A 7 -8.38 38.21 20.55
C LEU A 7 -8.96 37.92 19.14
N ALA A 8 -9.78 38.82 18.60
CA ALA A 8 -10.35 38.65 17.26
C ALA A 8 -9.29 38.72 16.15
N SER A 9 -8.29 39.61 16.25
CA SER A 9 -7.23 39.70 15.23
C SER A 9 -6.32 38.47 15.20
N MET A 10 -6.12 37.79 16.34
CA MET A 10 -5.38 36.52 16.39
C MET A 10 -6.12 35.38 15.67
N ALA A 11 -7.46 35.40 15.67
CA ALA A 11 -8.27 34.39 14.98
C ALA A 11 -8.24 34.57 13.45
N LEU A 12 -8.14 35.81 12.95
CA LEU A 12 -8.00 36.11 11.52
C LEU A 12 -6.58 35.86 10.97
N ALA A 13 -5.57 35.83 11.84
CA ALA A 13 -4.18 35.52 11.48
C ALA A 13 -3.84 34.02 11.58
N ALA A 14 -4.81 33.18 11.95
CA ALA A 14 -4.59 31.74 11.96
C ALA A 14 -4.36 31.27 10.51
N PRO A 15 -3.23 30.61 10.20
CA PRO A 15 -3.01 30.05 8.88
C PRO A 15 -4.12 29.02 8.62
N THR A 16 -5.06 29.34 7.73
CA THR A 16 -5.98 28.34 7.22
C THR A 16 -5.17 27.44 6.31
N MET A 17 -4.65 26.36 6.88
CA MET A 17 -4.05 25.27 6.13
C MET A 17 -5.15 24.76 5.18
N HIS A 18 -5.13 25.24 3.94
CA HIS A 18 -5.82 24.60 2.86
C HIS A 18 -5.15 23.25 2.68
N VAL A 19 -5.68 22.24 3.36
CA VAL A 19 -5.41 20.85 3.03
C VAL A 19 -6.06 20.64 1.66
N GLU A 20 -5.30 20.93 0.61
CA GLU A 20 -5.60 20.32 -0.68
C GLU A 20 -5.75 18.84 -0.42
N LYS A 21 -6.87 18.28 -0.87
CA LYS A 21 -7.25 16.90 -0.63
C LYS A 21 -6.27 16.00 -1.38
N ALA A 22 -5.08 15.83 -0.84
CA ALA A 22 -4.10 14.87 -1.33
C ALA A 22 -4.82 13.53 -1.30
N ASN A 23 -5.01 12.93 -2.48
CA ASN A 23 -5.78 11.71 -2.65
C ASN A 23 -5.08 10.57 -1.90
N ALA A 24 -5.37 10.43 -0.60
CA ALA A 24 -4.79 9.44 0.31
C ALA A 24 -4.98 8.00 -0.18
N TRP A 25 -5.93 7.80 -1.09
CA TRP A 25 -6.14 6.54 -1.81
C TRP A 25 -4.89 6.07 -2.58
N GLN A 26 -4.10 6.98 -3.14
CA GLN A 26 -3.06 6.62 -4.10
C GLN A 26 -1.78 6.07 -3.45
N TYR A 27 -1.56 6.29 -2.14
CA TYR A 27 -0.25 6.04 -1.51
C TYR A 27 -0.19 4.89 -0.50
N GLY A 28 -1.31 4.27 -0.11
CA GLY A 28 -1.27 3.27 0.98
C GLY A 28 -2.25 2.11 0.94
N THR A 29 -3.42 2.24 0.30
CA THR A 29 -4.49 1.23 0.40
C THR A 29 -4.48 0.19 -0.72
N GLY A 30 -3.86 0.47 -1.87
CA GLY A 30 -3.82 -0.47 -3.00
C GLY A 30 -3.00 -1.74 -2.73
N GLY A 31 -1.88 -1.61 -2.00
CA GLY A 31 -1.00 -2.75 -1.71
C GLY A 31 -1.61 -3.76 -0.74
N GLY A 32 -2.37 -3.29 0.26
CA GLY A 32 -2.99 -4.16 1.26
C GLY A 32 -4.08 -5.05 0.69
N ILE A 33 -4.93 -4.52 -0.20
CA ILE A 33 -6.02 -5.29 -0.82
C ILE A 33 -5.46 -6.36 -1.76
N VAL A 34 -4.48 -6.01 -2.59
CA VAL A 34 -3.84 -6.96 -3.51
C VAL A 34 -3.10 -8.04 -2.73
N GLY A 35 -2.34 -7.68 -1.70
CA GLY A 35 -1.67 -8.65 -0.82
C GLY A 35 -2.66 -9.57 -0.11
N PHE A 36 -3.81 -9.04 0.33
CA PHE A 36 -4.86 -9.82 0.98
C PHE A 36 -5.53 -10.83 0.03
N VAL A 37 -5.84 -10.42 -1.20
CA VAL A 37 -6.37 -11.32 -2.24
C VAL A 37 -5.39 -12.47 -2.51
N VAL A 38 -4.10 -12.17 -2.64
CA VAL A 38 -3.06 -13.20 -2.84
C VAL A 38 -3.00 -14.18 -1.67
N LEU A 39 -3.13 -13.68 -0.43
CA LEU A 39 -3.16 -14.52 0.77
C LEU A 39 -4.35 -15.50 0.77
N ILE A 40 -5.53 -15.03 0.35
CA ILE A 40 -6.73 -15.88 0.24
C ILE A 40 -6.55 -16.94 -0.84
N LEU A 41 -6.00 -16.56 -2.00
CA LEU A 41 -5.73 -17.48 -3.10
C LEU A 41 -4.78 -18.61 -2.69
N ASP A 42 -3.76 -18.31 -1.89
CA ASP A 42 -2.83 -19.32 -1.34
C ASP A 42 -3.55 -20.35 -0.45
N LEU A 43 -4.43 -19.87 0.45
CA LEU A 43 -5.20 -20.74 1.35
C LEU A 43 -6.16 -21.67 0.60
N ILE A 44 -6.88 -21.16 -0.41
CA ILE A 44 -7.84 -21.94 -1.21
C ILE A 44 -7.11 -23.09 -1.92
N VAL A 45 -5.94 -22.82 -2.49
CA VAL A 45 -5.16 -23.83 -3.24
C VAL A 45 -4.64 -24.94 -2.32
N ILE A 46 -4.23 -24.62 -1.09
CA ILE A 46 -3.85 -25.63 -0.09
C ILE A 46 -5.02 -26.57 0.21
N ILE A 47 -6.23 -26.03 0.38
CA ILE A 47 -7.44 -26.83 0.62
C ILE A 47 -7.81 -27.68 -0.61
N GLU A 48 -7.73 -27.11 -1.81
CA GLU A 48 -7.98 -27.80 -3.08
C GLU A 48 -7.04 -29.01 -3.26
N VAL A 49 -5.75 -28.85 -2.92
CA VAL A 49 -4.74 -29.93 -2.97
C VAL A 49 -5.05 -31.03 -1.96
N LEU A 50 -5.43 -30.67 -0.73
CA LEU A 50 -5.79 -31.62 0.32
C LEU A 50 -7.07 -32.41 -0.02
N GLN A 51 -8.04 -31.80 -0.70
CA GLN A 51 -9.32 -32.44 -1.05
C GLN A 51 -9.27 -33.31 -2.32
N SER A 52 -8.25 -33.16 -3.16
CA SER A 52 -8.26 -33.79 -4.47
C SER A 52 -7.80 -35.26 -4.43
N THR A 53 -8.52 -36.18 -5.09
CA THR A 53 -8.29 -37.65 -5.11
C THR A 53 -7.50 -38.18 -6.33
N ARG A 54 -7.21 -37.34 -7.32
CA ARG A 54 -6.33 -37.63 -8.49
C ARG A 54 -4.85 -37.97 -8.11
N PRO A 55 -4.03 -38.57 -9.00
CA PRO A 55 -2.63 -38.87 -8.71
C PRO A 55 -1.83 -37.63 -8.25
N VAL A 56 -0.98 -37.84 -7.24
CA VAL A 56 -0.30 -36.80 -6.45
C VAL A 56 0.63 -35.93 -7.30
N SER A 57 1.28 -36.49 -8.33
CA SER A 57 2.28 -35.80 -9.15
C SER A 57 1.76 -34.52 -9.84
N HIS A 58 0.55 -34.56 -10.40
CA HIS A 58 -0.02 -33.40 -11.08
C HIS A 58 -0.54 -32.32 -10.10
N LYS A 59 -1.03 -32.75 -8.93
CA LYS A 59 -1.45 -31.81 -7.87
C LYS A 59 -0.28 -31.01 -7.34
N VAL A 60 0.82 -31.70 -7.07
CA VAL A 60 2.01 -31.08 -6.47
C VAL A 60 2.64 -30.09 -7.45
N GLY A 61 2.66 -30.40 -8.76
CA GLY A 61 3.16 -29.48 -9.78
C GLY A 61 2.41 -28.15 -9.84
N TRP A 62 1.08 -28.19 -9.85
CA TRP A 62 0.27 -26.96 -9.84
C TRP A 62 0.34 -26.23 -8.50
N SER A 63 0.26 -26.95 -7.37
CA SER A 63 0.39 -26.36 -6.03
C SER A 63 1.70 -25.58 -5.88
N LEU A 64 2.81 -26.17 -6.33
CA LEU A 64 4.12 -25.54 -6.23
C LEU A 64 4.24 -24.28 -7.09
N LEU A 65 3.63 -24.28 -8.28
CA LEU A 65 3.62 -23.12 -9.17
C LEU A 65 2.83 -21.95 -8.57
N ILE A 66 1.65 -22.22 -7.99
CA ILE A 66 0.85 -21.20 -7.31
C ILE A 66 1.53 -20.72 -6.02
N PHE A 67 2.14 -21.62 -5.25
CA PHE A 67 2.86 -21.27 -4.01
C PHE A 67 4.07 -20.35 -4.27
N LEU A 68 4.74 -20.50 -5.42
CA LEU A 68 5.88 -19.65 -5.78
C LEU A 68 5.45 -18.27 -6.28
N PHE A 69 4.21 -18.13 -6.79
CA PHE A 69 3.66 -16.87 -7.30
C PHE A 69 3.75 -15.69 -6.32
N PRO A 70 3.36 -15.80 -5.03
CA PRO A 70 3.53 -14.69 -4.07
C PRO A 70 4.99 -14.28 -3.88
N ILE A 71 5.92 -15.24 -3.84
CA ILE A 71 7.35 -14.95 -3.69
C ILE A 71 7.89 -14.23 -4.92
N ILE A 72 7.55 -14.74 -6.12
CA ILE A 72 7.94 -14.12 -7.39
C ILE A 72 7.36 -12.70 -7.50
N GLY A 73 6.11 -12.50 -7.09
CA GLY A 73 5.47 -11.18 -7.09
C GLY A 73 6.23 -10.15 -6.25
N ILE A 74 6.72 -10.54 -5.07
CA ILE A 74 7.54 -9.67 -4.20
C ILE A 74 8.91 -9.38 -4.84
N ILE A 75 9.54 -10.40 -5.44
CA ILE A 75 10.84 -10.24 -6.11
C ILE A 75 10.71 -9.29 -7.30
N LEU A 76 9.67 -9.44 -8.12
CA LEU A 76 9.39 -8.55 -9.24
C LEU A 76 9.06 -7.14 -8.74
N TYR A 77 8.25 -7.01 -7.69
CA TYR A 77 8.01 -5.70 -7.07
C TYR A 77 9.33 -5.07 -6.62
N TRP A 78 10.23 -5.80 -5.97
CA TRP A 78 11.51 -5.23 -5.53
C TRP A 78 12.43 -4.84 -6.70
N LEU A 79 12.44 -5.63 -7.78
CA LEU A 79 13.25 -5.35 -8.97
C LEU A 79 12.72 -4.18 -9.79
N PHE A 80 11.40 -4.05 -9.94
CA PHE A 80 10.75 -3.03 -10.75
C PHE A 80 10.24 -1.82 -9.96
N SER A 81 10.17 -1.88 -8.63
CA SER A 81 9.87 -0.72 -7.77
C SER A 81 11.10 0.18 -7.72
N ASN A 82 11.22 1.00 -8.75
CA ASN A 82 12.29 1.94 -8.98
C ASN A 82 12.26 3.04 -7.91
N ARG A 83 12.80 2.71 -6.73
CA ARG A 83 12.96 3.57 -5.54
C ARG A 83 13.64 4.92 -5.79
N GLU A 84 14.28 5.12 -6.93
CA GLU A 84 14.85 6.42 -7.30
C GLU A 84 13.80 7.47 -7.68
N GLN A 85 12.63 7.07 -8.21
CA GLN A 85 11.60 8.01 -8.64
C GLN A 85 10.81 8.63 -7.48
N HIS A 86 10.74 7.95 -6.33
CA HIS A 86 10.02 8.43 -5.14
C HIS A 86 10.89 9.24 -4.17
N LYS A 87 12.22 9.27 -4.35
CA LYS A 87 13.14 10.09 -3.53
C LYS A 87 13.28 11.52 -4.05
N ALA A 88 12.92 11.79 -5.31
CA ALA A 88 13.05 13.10 -5.93
C ALA A 88 11.96 14.11 -5.50
N ALA A 89 10.85 13.65 -4.92
CA ALA A 89 9.75 14.50 -4.46
C ALA A 89 9.80 14.83 -2.96
N GLY A 90 10.81 14.33 -2.23
CA GLY A 90 11.07 14.67 -0.83
C GLY A 90 11.99 15.88 -0.72
N GLY A 91 11.66 16.97 -1.41
CA GLY A 91 12.33 18.25 -1.24
C GLY A 91 12.03 18.76 0.16
N TYR A 92 12.95 18.55 1.11
CA TYR A 92 12.99 19.35 2.32
C TYR A 92 13.37 20.77 1.88
N GLU A 93 12.38 21.60 1.58
CA GLU A 93 12.62 23.04 1.61
C GLU A 93 12.97 23.38 3.06
N ALA A 94 14.24 23.71 3.30
CA ALA A 94 14.65 24.29 4.56
C ALA A 94 13.93 25.64 4.68
N ILE A 95 12.88 25.67 5.50
CA ILE A 95 12.13 26.88 5.82
C ILE A 95 13.12 27.86 6.49
N PRO A 96 13.33 29.07 5.94
CA PRO A 96 14.25 30.05 6.52
C PRO A 96 13.79 30.56 7.89
#